data_AF-A0A5J6DIB5-F1
#
_entry.id   AF-A0A5J6DIB5-F1
#
_cell.length_a   1.000
_cell.length_b   1.000
_cell.length_c   1.000
_cell.angle_alpha   90.00
_cell.angle_beta   90.00
_cell.angle_gamma   90.00
#
_symmetry.space_group_name_H-M   'P 1'
#
loop_
_entity.id
_entity.type
_entity.pdbx_description
1 polymer ?
#
loop_
_entity_poly.entity_id
_entity_poly.type
_entity_poly.pdbx_seq_one_letter_code
_entity_poly.pdbx_strand_id
1 'polypeptide(L)'
;MQFTIAVALLCCAIASTLAYPMPDDMTMKPTPPPQYPLNLQGGGGGQRGDGFGFGVQGHQKVWTSDNGRHEIGLNGGYGQHLGGPYGNSEPSWKVGSTYTYRFPNF
;
A
#
# COMPACT_ATOMS: atom_id res chain seq x y z
N MET A 1 29.59 -32.98 -39.97
CA MET A 1 28.93 -33.09 -38.65
C MET A 1 29.35 -31.99 -37.67
N GLN A 2 30.60 -31.52 -37.66
CA GLN A 2 31.04 -30.46 -36.74
C GLN A 2 30.47 -29.06 -37.06
N PHE A 3 30.34 -28.73 -38.35
CA PHE A 3 29.82 -27.42 -38.79
C PHE A 3 28.33 -27.20 -38.47
N THR A 4 27.52 -28.26 -38.57
CA THR A 4 26.09 -28.23 -38.22
C THR A 4 25.87 -28.03 -36.73
N ILE A 5 26.74 -28.61 -35.89
CA ILE A 5 26.68 -28.42 -34.43
C ILE A 5 27.08 -26.98 -34.06
N ALA A 6 28.11 -26.43 -34.72
CA ALA A 6 28.53 -25.05 -34.50
C ALA A 6 27.42 -24.05 -34.88
N VAL A 7 26.73 -24.26 -36.01
CA VAL A 7 25.61 -23.41 -36.43
C VAL A 7 24.42 -23.53 -35.47
N ALA A 8 24.09 -24.73 -35.00
CA ALA A 8 23.01 -24.93 -34.05
C ALA A 8 23.29 -24.22 -32.72
N LEU A 9 24.52 -24.31 -32.20
CA LEU A 9 24.93 -23.60 -30.98
C LEU A 9 24.91 -22.08 -31.16
N LEU A 10 25.29 -21.57 -32.33
CA LEU A 10 25.23 -20.14 -32.63
C LEU A 10 23.77 -19.64 -32.67
N CYS A 11 22.87 -20.40 -33.30
CA CYS A 11 21.44 -20.07 -33.31
C CYS A 11 20.83 -20.08 -31.90
N CYS A 12 21.20 -21.07 -31.07
CA CYS A 12 20.75 -21.12 -29.68
C CYS A 12 21.27 -19.93 -28.85
N ALA A 13 22.51 -19.50 -29.07
CA ALA A 13 23.10 -18.36 -28.38
C ALA A 13 22.45 -17.02 -28.79
N ILE A 14 22.00 -16.88 -30.05
CA ILE A 14 21.31 -15.68 -30.52
C ILE A 14 19.84 -15.68 -30.05
N ALA A 15 19.18 -16.83 -30.02
CA ALA A 15 17.80 -16.93 -29.54
C ALA A 15 17.68 -16.60 -28.05
N SER A 16 18.67 -16.98 -27.23
CA SER A 16 18.67 -16.67 -25.80
C SER A 16 18.91 -15.20 -25.50
N THR A 17 19.64 -14.46 -26.33
CA THR A 17 19.79 -12.99 -26.16
C THR A 17 18.57 -12.22 -26.64
N LEU A 18 17.87 -12.70 -27.67
CA LEU A 18 16.62 -12.09 -28.15
C LEU A 18 15.40 -12.44 -27.28
N ALA A 19 15.47 -13.53 -26.51
CA ALA A 19 14.43 -13.94 -25.55
C ALA A 19 14.59 -13.28 -24.17
N TYR A 20 15.62 -12.45 -23.96
CA TYR A 20 15.62 -11.59 -22.79
C TYR A 20 14.42 -10.66 -22.92
N PRO A 21 13.43 -10.73 -22.01
CA PRO A 21 12.40 -9.72 -21.99
C PRO A 21 13.13 -8.38 -21.83
N MET A 22 12.96 -7.49 -22.81
CA MET A 22 13.33 -6.09 -22.61
C MET A 22 12.71 -5.70 -21.28
N PRO A 23 13.48 -5.12 -20.34
CA PRO A 23 12.88 -4.65 -19.10
C PRO A 23 11.84 -3.61 -19.51
N ASP A 24 10.57 -4.00 -19.43
CA ASP A 24 9.47 -3.05 -19.41
C ASP A 24 9.86 -2.01 -18.37
N ASP A 25 9.98 -0.79 -18.84
CA ASP A 25 10.37 0.42 -18.13
C ASP A 25 10.35 0.23 -16.61
N MET A 26 11.50 -0.08 -16.01
CA MET A 26 11.65 -0.29 -14.56
C MET A 26 11.45 1.02 -13.77
N THR A 27 11.11 2.10 -14.45
CA THR A 27 10.61 3.30 -13.80
C THR A 27 9.22 2.98 -13.24
N MET A 28 9.16 2.79 -11.93
CA MET A 28 7.89 2.88 -11.20
C MET A 28 7.23 4.18 -11.64
N LYS A 29 6.05 4.09 -12.29
CA LYS A 29 5.19 5.25 -12.51
C LYS A 29 5.12 6.01 -11.18
N PRO A 30 5.34 7.34 -11.16
CA PRO A 30 5.32 8.11 -9.93
C PRO A 30 4.05 7.78 -9.15
N THR A 31 4.22 7.43 -7.88
CA THR A 31 3.07 7.21 -7.00
C THR A 31 2.20 8.45 -7.07
N PRO A 32 0.89 8.32 -7.36
CA PRO A 32 0.01 9.47 -7.41
C PRO A 32 0.17 10.29 -6.13
N PRO A 33 0.27 11.63 -6.22
CA PRO A 33 0.41 12.45 -5.04
C PRO A 33 -0.76 12.16 -4.09
N PRO A 34 -0.51 12.06 -2.77
CA PRO A 34 -1.56 11.74 -1.81
C PRO A 34 -2.69 12.76 -1.97
N GLN A 35 -3.90 12.25 -2.24
CA GLN A 35 -5.08 13.10 -2.36
C GLN A 35 -5.47 13.61 -0.96
N TYR A 36 -5.36 14.92 -0.78
CA TYR A 36 -5.90 15.61 0.38
C TYR A 36 -7.40 15.87 0.19
N PRO A 37 -8.22 15.79 1.25
CA PRO A 37 -7.81 15.64 2.64
C PRO A 37 -7.40 14.20 2.98
N LEU A 38 -6.22 14.06 3.58
CA LEU A 38 -5.88 12.85 4.33
C LEU A 38 -7.00 12.70 5.36
N ASN A 39 -7.78 11.61 5.28
CA ASN A 39 -8.94 11.39 6.16
C ASN A 39 -8.43 11.08 7.57
N LEU A 40 -7.96 12.12 8.24
CA LEU A 40 -7.48 12.14 9.61
C LEU A 40 -8.63 12.59 10.49
N GLN A 41 -9.13 11.67 11.30
CA GLN A 41 -10.12 11.94 12.34
C GLN A 41 -9.43 11.78 13.68
N GLY A 42 -9.33 12.88 14.41
CA GLY A 42 -8.77 12.93 15.75
C GLY A 42 -9.82 13.44 16.73
N GLY A 43 -9.87 12.83 17.91
CA GLY A 43 -10.78 13.22 18.97
C GLY A 43 -10.11 13.00 20.31
N GLY A 44 -10.27 13.94 21.22
CA GLY A 44 -9.76 13.85 22.58
C GLY A 44 -10.78 14.39 23.56
N GLY A 45 -10.99 13.67 24.64
CA GLY A 45 -12.00 13.97 25.65
C GLY A 45 -11.66 13.31 26.96
N GLY A 46 -11.91 14.02 28.06
CA GLY A 46 -11.64 13.52 29.40
C GLY A 46 -12.70 14.04 30.37
N GLN A 47 -13.13 13.16 31.27
CA GLN A 47 -14.06 13.48 32.33
C GLN A 47 -13.26 13.71 33.62
N ARG A 48 -13.62 14.74 34.39
CA ARG A 48 -12.89 15.11 35.61
C ARG A 48 -12.99 13.95 36.61
N GLY A 49 -11.87 13.24 36.82
CA GLY A 49 -11.76 12.08 37.72
C GLY A 49 -11.48 10.76 37.01
N ASP A 50 -11.88 10.62 35.72
CA ASP A 50 -11.79 9.35 34.98
C ASP A 50 -10.60 9.29 33.99
N GLY A 51 -9.91 10.42 33.79
CA GLY A 51 -8.73 10.51 32.93
C GLY A 51 -9.01 11.22 31.60
N PHE A 52 -8.00 11.23 30.74
CA PHE A 52 -7.99 11.90 29.44
C PHE A 52 -7.68 10.91 28.32
N GLY A 53 -8.62 10.72 27.41
CA GLY A 53 -8.45 9.91 26.21
C GLY A 53 -8.15 10.77 25.00
N PHE A 54 -7.22 10.33 24.15
CA PHE A 54 -7.03 10.88 22.82
C PHE A 54 -6.87 9.76 21.79
N GLY A 55 -7.33 10.00 20.58
CA GLY A 55 -7.19 9.07 19.47
C GLY A 55 -7.10 9.79 18.15
N VAL A 56 -6.34 9.21 17.23
CA VAL A 56 -6.11 9.65 15.87
C VAL A 56 -6.25 8.44 14.96
N GLN A 57 -7.06 8.55 13.92
CA GLN A 57 -7.18 7.55 12.88
C GLN A 57 -7.06 8.19 11.51
N GLY A 58 -6.45 7.49 10.57
CA GLY A 58 -6.14 7.93 9.23
C GLY A 58 -6.46 6.85 8.19
N HIS A 59 -6.92 7.26 7.02
CA HIS A 59 -6.97 6.41 5.84
C HIS A 59 -6.33 7.12 4.65
N GLN A 60 -5.46 6.42 3.93
CA GLN A 60 -4.77 6.92 2.75
C GLN A 60 -4.84 5.92 1.61
N LYS A 61 -5.23 6.41 0.43
CA LYS A 61 -5.13 5.65 -0.81
C LYS A 61 -3.68 5.65 -1.30
N VAL A 62 -3.10 4.47 -1.51
CA VAL A 62 -1.69 4.33 -1.93
C VAL A 62 -1.54 4.00 -3.40
N TRP A 63 -2.54 3.33 -3.98
CA TRP A 63 -2.50 2.96 -5.38
C TRP A 63 -3.90 2.89 -5.97
N THR A 64 -4.02 3.28 -7.23
CA THR A 64 -5.21 3.11 -8.05
C THR A 64 -4.74 2.64 -9.42
N SER A 65 -5.39 1.61 -9.97
CA SER A 65 -5.15 1.18 -11.34
C SER A 65 -5.52 2.27 -12.36
N ASP A 66 -4.88 2.27 -13.52
CA ASP A 66 -5.14 3.21 -14.62
C ASP A 66 -6.62 3.23 -15.07
N ASN A 67 -7.34 2.11 -14.95
CA ASN A 67 -8.76 2.02 -15.28
C ASN A 67 -9.72 2.40 -14.13
N GLY A 68 -9.18 2.83 -12.98
CA GLY A 68 -9.94 3.20 -11.78
C GLY A 68 -10.71 2.07 -11.10
N ARG A 69 -10.55 0.81 -11.55
CA ARG A 69 -11.32 -0.33 -11.03
C ARG A 69 -10.69 -0.97 -9.81
N HIS A 70 -9.38 -0.86 -9.66
CA HIS A 70 -8.66 -1.41 -8.53
C HIS A 70 -8.07 -0.27 -7.71
N GLU A 71 -8.27 -0.34 -6.41
CA GLU A 71 -7.79 0.66 -5.47
C GLU A 71 -7.25 -0.03 -4.23
N ILE A 72 -6.05 0.37 -3.81
CA ILE A 72 -5.42 -0.09 -2.58
C ILE A 72 -5.30 1.11 -1.64
N GLY A 73 -5.82 0.95 -0.44
CA GLY A 73 -5.73 1.90 0.66
C GLY A 73 -5.00 1.29 1.86
N LEU A 74 -4.43 2.16 2.69
CA LEU A 74 -3.90 1.85 4.00
C LEU A 74 -4.73 2.59 5.05
N ASN A 75 -5.04 1.89 6.14
CA ASN A 75 -5.68 2.46 7.32
C ASN A 75 -4.75 2.32 8.53
N GLY A 76 -4.71 3.36 9.34
CA GLY A 76 -3.94 3.41 10.57
C GLY A 76 -4.73 4.12 11.66
N GLY A 77 -4.48 3.76 12.91
CA GLY A 77 -5.01 4.51 14.04
C GLY A 77 -4.27 4.20 15.32
N TYR A 78 -4.20 5.20 16.19
CA TYR A 78 -3.60 5.13 17.51
C TYR A 78 -4.50 5.87 18.49
N GLY A 79 -4.70 5.31 19.67
CA GLY A 79 -5.43 5.97 20.74
C GLY A 79 -4.97 5.50 22.10
N GLN A 80 -4.99 6.39 23.07
CA GLN A 80 -4.46 6.16 24.40
C GLN A 80 -5.31 6.89 25.43
N HIS A 81 -5.52 6.24 26.58
CA HIS A 81 -6.15 6.84 27.74
C HIS A 81 -5.13 7.02 28.87
N LEU A 82 -5.04 8.25 29.37
CA LEU A 82 -4.08 8.67 30.39
C LEU A 82 -4.83 9.07 31.67
N GLY A 83 -4.48 8.43 32.79
CA GLY A 83 -5.05 8.70 34.10
C GLY A 83 -6.43 8.07 34.35
N GLY A 84 -6.98 8.33 35.54
CA GLY A 84 -8.20 7.70 36.05
C GLY A 84 -7.92 6.81 37.26
N PRO A 85 -8.95 6.29 37.94
CA PRO A 85 -8.81 5.52 39.18
C PRO A 85 -7.99 4.23 39.02
N TYR A 86 -7.94 3.73 37.79
CA TYR A 86 -7.28 2.48 37.40
C TYR A 86 -5.95 2.70 36.66
N GLY A 87 -5.46 3.94 36.58
CA GLY A 87 -4.21 4.30 35.91
C GLY A 87 -4.34 4.46 34.39
N ASN A 88 -3.20 4.44 33.69
CA ASN A 88 -3.17 4.56 32.22
C ASN A 88 -3.69 3.26 31.58
N SER A 89 -4.54 3.38 30.56
CA SER A 89 -4.87 2.22 29.73
C SER A 89 -3.69 1.88 28.83
N GLU A 90 -3.63 0.61 28.40
CA GLU A 90 -2.74 0.24 27.30
C GLU A 90 -3.10 1.03 26.02
N PRO A 91 -2.09 1.46 25.25
CA PRO A 91 -2.32 2.14 23.99
C PRO A 91 -2.95 1.19 22.97
N SER A 92 -4.04 1.62 22.36
CA SER A 92 -4.69 0.92 21.26
C SER A 92 -4.11 1.38 19.93
N TRP A 93 -3.76 0.45 19.06
CA TRP A 93 -3.34 0.76 17.70
C TRP A 93 -3.99 -0.21 16.73
N LYS A 94 -4.29 0.28 15.53
CA LYS A 94 -4.87 -0.49 14.44
C LYS A 94 -4.14 -0.14 13.16
N VAL A 95 -3.78 -1.15 12.38
CA VAL A 95 -3.24 -0.99 11.03
C VAL A 95 -3.95 -1.97 10.12
N GLY A 96 -4.21 -1.56 8.89
CA GLY A 96 -4.80 -2.43 7.89
C GLY A 96 -4.58 -1.90 6.48
N SER A 97 -4.97 -2.74 5.54
CA SER A 97 -5.02 -2.41 4.12
C SER A 97 -6.42 -2.69 3.59
N THR A 98 -6.91 -1.82 2.72
CA THR A 98 -8.20 -1.97 2.05
C THR A 98 -7.94 -2.21 0.57
N TYR A 99 -8.60 -3.21 -0.01
CA TYR A 99 -8.64 -3.39 -1.45
C TYR A 99 -10.07 -3.18 -1.94
N THR A 100 -10.26 -2.25 -2.87
CA THR A 100 -11.56 -1.93 -3.45
C THR A 100 -11.56 -2.27 -4.92
N TYR A 101 -12.57 -3.02 -5.34
CA TYR A 101 -12.83 -3.31 -6.75
C TYR A 101 -14.15 -2.65 -7.18
N ARG A 102 -14.10 -1.83 -8.24
CA ARG A 102 -15.28 -1.18 -8.82
C ARG A 102 -15.70 -1.92 -10.09
N PHE A 103 -16.92 -2.44 -10.06
CA PHE A 103 -17.54 -3.04 -11.23
C PHE A 103 -17.95 -1.94 -12.23
N PRO A 104 -17.78 -2.15 -13.54
CA PRO A 104 -18.36 -1.28 -14.55
C PRO A 104 -19.87 -1.42 -14.49
N ASN A 105 -20.57 -0.29 -14.40
CA ASN A 105 -22.01 -0.29 -14.66
C ASN A 105 -22.19 -0.61 -16.14
N PHE A 106 -22.95 -1.67 -16.42
CA PHE A 106 -23.45 -2.01 -17.75
C PHE A 106 -24.80 -1.32 -17.99
#